data_AF-A0A9C9MIV0-F1
#
_entry.id   AF-A0A9C9MIV0-F1
#
_cell.length_a   1.000
_cell.length_b   1.000
_cell.length_c   1.000
_cell.angle_alpha   90.00
_cell.angle_beta   90.00
_cell.angle_gamma   90.00
#
_symmetry.space_group_name_H-M   'P 1'
#
loop_
_entity.id
_entity.type
_entity.pdbx_description
1 polymer ?
#
loop_
_entity_poly.entity_id
_entity_poly.type
_entity_poly.pdbx_seq_one_letter_code
_entity_poly.pdbx_strand_id
1 'polypeptide(L)' 'VMDKKQNLENEIQELETTKVELDSIKNRLENDPEYLEKIAREEYNMKKEGEKVIKIETDSE' A
#
# COMPACT_ATOMS: atom_id res chain seq x y z
N VAL A 1 0.62 -30.65 20.30
CA VAL A 1 1.45 -30.88 19.07
C VAL A 1 0.71 -30.44 17.81
N MET A 2 -0.61 -30.67 17.68
CA MET A 2 -1.42 -30.14 16.57
C MET A 2 -1.39 -28.61 16.44
N ASP A 3 -1.45 -27.87 17.55
CA ASP A 3 -1.53 -26.40 17.52
C ASP A 3 -0.33 -25.72 16.85
N LYS A 4 0.88 -26.27 17.02
CA LYS A 4 2.08 -25.69 16.39
C LYS A 4 2.08 -25.87 14.88
N LYS A 5 1.62 -27.03 14.40
CA LYS A 5 1.51 -27.29 12.97
C LYS A 5 0.45 -26.39 12.34
N GLN A 6 -0.72 -26.27 12.97
CA GLN A 6 -1.79 -25.40 12.49
C GLN A 6 -1.37 -23.93 12.48
N ASN A 7 -0.69 -23.45 13.51
CA ASN A 7 -0.20 -22.07 13.56
C ASN A 7 0.80 -21.78 12.44
N LEU A 8 1.71 -22.72 12.16
CA LEU A 8 2.65 -22.58 11.04
C LEU A 8 1.93 -22.59 9.68
N GLU A 9 0.91 -23.44 9.51
CA GLU A 9 0.11 -23.46 8.28
C GLU A 9 -0.64 -22.14 8.07
N ASN A 10 -1.20 -21.57 9.14
CA ASN A 10 -1.85 -20.26 9.07
C ASN A 10 -0.84 -19.15 8.74
N GLU A 11 0.33 -19.14 9.38
CA GLU A 11 1.38 -18.16 9.11
C GLU A 11 1.89 -18.26 7.66
N ILE A 12 2.02 -19.48 7.11
CA ILE A 12 2.34 -19.69 5.70
C ILE A 12 1.27 -19.06 4.80
N GLN A 13 -0.01 -19.28 5.08
CA GLN A 13 -1.11 -18.72 4.28
C GLN A 13 -1.16 -17.19 4.35
N GLU A 14 -0.93 -16.61 5.53
CA GLU A 14 -0.83 -15.16 5.70
C GLU A 14 0.34 -14.59 4.88
N LEU A 15 1.52 -15.19 4.99
CA LEU A 15 2.71 -14.77 4.25
C LEU A 15 2.53 -14.89 2.73
N GLU A 16 1.90 -15.96 2.25
CA GLU A 16 1.58 -16.12 0.83
C GLU A 16 0.60 -15.07 0.33
N THR A 17 -0.43 -14.75 1.11
CA THR A 17 -1.40 -13.69 0.79
C THR A 17 -0.72 -12.33 0.73
N THR A 18 0.06 -11.98 1.75
CA THR A 18 0.83 -10.73 1.80
C THR A 18 1.81 -10.63 0.64
N LYS A 19 2.46 -11.73 0.26
CA LYS A 19 3.36 -11.75 -0.90
C LYS A 19 2.64 -11.38 -2.19
N VAL A 20 1.47 -11.96 -2.45
CA VAL A 20 0.67 -11.67 -3.65
C VAL A 20 0.24 -10.20 -3.67
N GLU A 21 -0.18 -9.66 -2.54
CA GLU A 21 -0.54 -8.25 -2.40
C GLU A 21 0.65 -7.33 -2.69
N LEU A 22 1.81 -7.62 -2.10
CA LEU A 22 3.04 -6.85 -2.32
C LEU A 22 3.53 -6.92 -3.77
N ASP A 23 3.47 -8.08 -4.41
CA ASP A 23 3.85 -8.23 -5.82
C ASP A 23 2.91 -7.41 -6.73
N SER A 24 1.61 -7.37 -6.43
CA SER A 24 0.64 -6.52 -7.13
C SER A 24 0.94 -5.03 -6.94
N ILE A 25 1.18 -4.59 -5.70
CA ILE A 25 1.54 -3.20 -5.40
C ILE A 25 2.84 -2.81 -6.11
N LYS A 26 3.86 -3.68 -6.04
CA LYS A 26 5.13 -3.48 -6.73
C LYS A 26 4.92 -3.30 -8.24
N ASN A 27 4.13 -4.17 -8.86
CA ASN A 27 3.85 -4.08 -10.29
C ASN A 27 3.20 -2.74 -10.65
N ARG A 28 2.25 -2.27 -9.84
CA ARG A 28 1.60 -0.96 -10.05
C ARG A 28 2.57 0.19 -9.86
N LEU A 29 3.40 0.17 -8.83
CA LEU A 29 4.44 1.20 -8.63
C LEU A 29 5.42 1.29 -9.80
N GLU A 30 5.77 0.15 -10.41
CA GLU A 30 6.71 0.09 -11.53
C GLU A 30 6.07 0.47 -12.88
N ASN A 31 4.81 0.10 -13.12
CA ASN A 31 4.20 0.14 -14.44
C ASN A 31 2.97 1.05 -14.57
N ASP A 32 2.48 1.65 -13.48
CA ASP A 32 1.32 2.55 -13.45
C ASP A 32 1.74 3.94 -12.94
N PRO A 33 2.11 4.87 -13.87
CA PRO A 33 2.51 6.22 -13.52
C PRO A 33 1.43 7.02 -12.80
N GLU A 34 0.14 6.77 -13.09
CA GLU A 34 -0.98 7.47 -12.46
C GLU A 34 -1.10 7.05 -11.00
N TYR A 35 -0.95 5.76 -10.71
CA TYR A 35 -0.91 5.25 -9.34
C TYR A 35 0.28 5.79 -8.55
N LEU A 36 1.45 5.89 -9.18
CA LEU A 36 2.64 6.47 -8.55
C LEU A 36 2.45 7.97 -8.25
N GLU A 37 1.88 8.73 -9.19
CA GLU A 37 1.57 10.16 -8.97
C GLU A 37 0.55 10.36 -7.84
N LYS A 38 -0.48 9.49 -7.77
CA LYS A 38 -1.45 9.50 -6.68
C LYS A 38 -0.78 9.36 -5.32
N ILE A 39 0.07 8.34 -5.14
CA ILE A 39 0.81 8.12 -3.88
C ILE A 39 1.72 9.31 -3.57
N ALA A 40 2.45 9.81 -4.57
CA ALA A 40 3.33 10.95 -4.39
C ALA A 40 2.57 12.19 -3.87
N ARG A 41 1.38 12.47 -4.42
CA ARG A 41 0.56 13.62 -4.02
C ARG A 41 -0.17 13.41 -2.69
N GLU A 42 -0.77 12.25 -2.48
CA GLU A 42 -1.64 12.00 -1.31
C GLU A 42 -0.84 11.66 -0.06
N GLU A 43 0.13 10.74 -0.16
CA GLU A 43 0.88 10.25 0.99
C GLU A 43 2.09 11.13 1.29
N TYR A 44 2.79 11.58 0.24
CA TYR A 44 4.03 12.34 0.38
C TYR A 44 3.87 13.85 0.18
N ASN A 45 2.67 14.34 -0.13
CA ASN A 45 2.40 15.76 -0.42
C ASN A 45 3.35 16.36 -1.46
N MET A 46 3.86 15.52 -2.38
CA MET A 46 4.74 15.94 -3.45
C MET A 46 3.97 16.80 -4.44
N LYS A 47 4.63 17.84 -4.94
CA LYS A 47 4.06 18.80 -5.86
C LYS A 47 5.10 19.21 -6.87
N LYS A 48 4.66 19.56 -8.08
CA LYS A 48 5.57 20.18 -9.06
C LYS A 48 5.87 21.60 -8.61
N GLU A 49 6.98 22.14 -9.11
CA GLU A 49 7.35 23.53 -8.83
C GLU A 49 6.23 24.47 -9.29
N GLY A 50 5.82 25.40 -8.41
CA GLY A 50 4.69 26.32 -8.66
C GLY A 50 3.31 25.79 -8.27
N GLU A 51 3.14 24.51 -7.91
CA GLU A 51 1.85 23.97 -7.46
C GLU A 51 1.63 24.14 -5.93
N LYS A 52 0.36 24.17 -5.51
CA LYS A 52 -0.07 24.14 -4.11
C LYS A 52 -1.00 22.95 -3.87
N VAL A 53 -0.55 21.98 -3.08
CA VAL A 53 -1.39 20.88 -2.59
C VAL A 53 -2.15 21.37 -1.36
N ILE A 54 -3.46 21.15 -1.33
CA ILE A 54 -4.34 21.51 -0.22
C ILE A 54 -4.91 20.20 0.32
N LYS A 55 -4.50 19.81 1.53
CA LYS A 55 -5.14 18.73 2.27
C LYS A 55 -6.37 19.30 2.96
N ILE A 56 -7.55 18.81 2.60
CA ILE A 56 -8.80 19.16 3.28
C ILE A 56 -9.00 18.11 4.36
N GLU A 57 -8.84 18.51 5.62
CA GLU A 57 -9.23 17.69 6.75
C GLU A 57 -10.73 17.92 6.97
N THR A 58 -11.54 16.92 6.66
CA THR A 58 -12.94 16.92 7.12
C THR A 58 -12.90 16.61 8.60
N ASP A 59 -13.23 17.59 9.43
CA ASP A 59 -13.51 17.36 10.84
C ASP A 59 -14.53 16.21 10.92
N SER A 60 -14.08 15.08 11.44
CA SER A 60 -14.96 13.94 11.68
C SER A 60 -15.78 14.30 12.93
N GLU A 61 -16.97 14.85 12.71
CA GLU A 61 -17.99 15.05 13.75
C GLU A 61 -18.43 13.73 14.39
#